data_AF-R7YXE3-F1
#
_entry.id   AF-R7YXE3-F1
#
_cell.length_a   1.000
_cell.length_b   1.000
_cell.length_c   1.000
_cell.angle_alpha   90.00
_cell.angle_beta   90.00
_cell.angle_gamma   90.00
#
_symmetry.space_group_name_H-M   'P 1'
#
loop_
_entity.id
_entity.type
_entity.pdbx_description
1 polymer ?
#
loop_
_entity_poly.entity_id
_entity_poly.type
_entity_poly.pdbx_seq_one_letter_code
_entity_poly.pdbx_strand_id
1 'polypeptide(L)'
;MYYLPPLRRLLVPSFVCLILLIICKSSLRPAIIHLPLQILYSSQPSPPGARVRHPPLGQQLLNSTSDFESFDRTPLRHSKYFKSLLQCHHAPNKFTSHIRLPHLIYRISMVPAGSPEDARIFWNPTIMSLPYWSSNQYLLISRIVTDGAYQENVICEANICHPNTTDVGPGGRLCSEDDLTHLSGAMGMRCMTPPMRLNVPPTPAKQCLGSMAPYASIPGFHDPRIFWDGRGAPLMILNTQSRYACFGLWLIDLRSLYPPLEGLLASSPSFPSLGPLVSYSSLAELTRNPPETRGAMEKNWVVFGQGEEGYISYELTPQRRTFAKMLGAGYTSPNLTSPAELPCLFDDPGLITTGIDGKKHTPTWHQSTNSLTLVLCRRRDSDYVSGVENTVFVAVVHRKHLNAYGLPLRYERYVVAWSAQPPFDMLGVSKHPILFTNETAAGWTARENWDDSHGEAPFGNYTLGINGNSTSRRRESGMGEMWASFTYTVSIAWAWDVRNRVEVKDKNVGYLDDKVVVGIGIADGGQGFVEVPVKELVGCLRACPVG
;
A
#
# COMPACT_ATOMS: atom_id res chain seq x y z
N MET A 1 -9.00 -10.70 52.06
CA MET A 1 -10.17 -9.87 52.43
C MET A 1 -10.35 -8.82 51.34
N TYR A 2 -11.30 -9.03 50.44
CA TYR A 2 -11.59 -8.11 49.33
C TYR A 2 -12.77 -7.21 49.71
N TYR A 3 -12.58 -5.90 49.67
CA TYR A 3 -13.62 -4.90 49.90
C TYR A 3 -14.10 -4.39 48.54
N LEU A 4 -15.32 -4.77 48.13
CA LEU A 4 -15.99 -4.26 46.93
C LEU A 4 -16.97 -3.14 47.35
N PRO A 5 -17.04 -2.01 46.62
CA PRO A 5 -18.01 -0.95 46.89
C PRO A 5 -19.43 -1.32 46.38
N PRO A 6 -20.50 -0.70 46.91
CA PRO A 6 -21.86 -1.20 46.75
C PRO A 6 -22.45 -0.89 45.37
N LEU A 7 -22.83 -1.94 44.65
CA LEU A 7 -23.50 -1.97 43.33
C LEU A 7 -24.88 -1.27 43.27
N ARG A 8 -25.31 -0.58 44.32
CA ARG A 8 -26.67 -0.01 44.45
C ARG A 8 -26.87 1.37 43.79
N ARG A 9 -25.81 2.02 43.28
CA ARG A 9 -25.94 3.37 42.67
C ARG A 9 -26.10 3.42 41.15
N LEU A 10 -25.96 2.30 40.43
CA LEU A 10 -26.09 2.25 38.96
C LEU A 10 -27.36 1.55 38.43
N LEU A 11 -28.09 0.82 39.28
CA LEU A 11 -29.29 0.10 38.85
C LEU A 11 -30.55 0.98 38.83
N VAL A 12 -30.61 2.01 39.69
CA VAL A 12 -31.81 2.87 39.80
C VAL A 12 -32.04 3.76 38.57
N PRO A 13 -31.03 4.42 37.97
CA PRO A 13 -31.26 5.25 36.77
C PRO A 13 -31.66 4.42 35.54
N SER A 14 -31.08 3.22 35.43
CA SER A 14 -31.30 2.31 34.30
C SER A 14 -32.69 1.69 34.32
N PHE A 15 -33.25 1.39 35.50
CA PHE A 15 -34.62 0.89 35.63
C PHE A 15 -35.67 1.98 35.37
N VAL A 16 -35.40 3.23 35.75
CA VAL A 16 -36.29 4.37 35.49
C VAL A 16 -36.36 4.68 33.99
N CYS A 17 -35.24 4.62 33.26
CA CYS A 17 -35.23 4.77 31.80
C CYS A 17 -36.01 3.65 31.09
N LEU A 18 -35.88 2.40 31.57
CA LEU A 18 -36.59 1.27 30.98
C LEU A 18 -38.12 1.38 31.18
N ILE A 19 -38.56 1.81 32.37
CA ILE A 19 -39.99 2.02 32.68
C ILE A 19 -40.55 3.19 31.85
N LEU A 20 -39.81 4.29 31.68
CA LEU A 20 -40.24 5.42 30.84
C LEU A 20 -40.36 5.04 29.36
N LEU A 21 -39.48 4.19 28.84
CA LEU A 21 -39.56 3.67 27.47
C LEU A 21 -40.74 2.73 27.26
N ILE A 22 -41.08 1.92 28.27
CA ILE A 22 -42.25 1.02 28.22
C ILE A 22 -43.56 1.83 28.29
N ILE A 23 -43.61 2.89 29.10
CA ILE A 23 -44.78 3.79 29.20
C ILE A 23 -44.94 4.65 27.93
N CYS A 24 -43.85 5.08 27.29
CA CYS A 24 -43.94 5.81 26.01
C CYS A 24 -44.41 4.91 24.86
N LYS A 25 -44.09 3.61 24.88
CA LYS A 25 -44.53 2.66 23.84
C LYS A 25 -46.00 2.27 23.94
N SER A 26 -46.64 2.41 25.11
CA SER A 26 -48.05 2.05 25.32
C SER A 26 -49.04 3.18 25.07
N SER A 27 -48.58 4.40 24.79
CA SER A 27 -49.45 5.58 24.57
C SER A 27 -49.62 5.99 23.08
N LEU A 28 -48.91 5.37 22.15
CA LEU A 28 -49.04 5.67 20.71
C LEU A 28 -49.97 4.69 20.00
N ARG A 29 -51.24 5.06 19.86
CA ARG A 29 -52.18 4.45 18.90
C ARG A 29 -51.91 5.00 17.48
N PRO A 30 -52.13 4.21 16.41
CA PRO A 30 -51.89 4.64 15.05
C PRO A 30 -53.03 5.54 14.54
N ALA A 31 -52.69 6.76 14.12
CA ALA A 31 -53.61 7.59 13.35
C ALA A 31 -53.53 7.19 11.87
N ILE A 32 -54.60 6.56 11.38
CA ILE A 32 -54.83 6.33 9.95
C ILE A 32 -55.23 7.68 9.34
N ILE A 33 -54.41 8.22 8.46
CA ILE A 33 -54.75 9.37 7.61
C ILE A 33 -54.75 8.88 6.16
N HIS A 34 -55.95 8.80 5.57
CA HIS A 34 -56.13 8.73 4.13
C HIS A 34 -55.87 10.13 3.54
N LEU A 35 -54.95 10.24 2.59
CA LEU A 35 -54.91 11.35 1.63
C LEU A 35 -54.89 10.80 0.20
N PRO A 36 -55.72 11.34 -0.72
CA PRO A 36 -55.74 10.92 -2.12
C PRO A 36 -54.71 11.74 -2.91
N LEU A 37 -53.89 11.05 -3.71
CA LEU A 37 -53.06 11.68 -4.73
C LEU A 37 -53.53 11.17 -6.10
N GLN A 38 -54.40 11.96 -6.73
CA GLN A 38 -54.59 11.93 -8.17
C GLN A 38 -53.84 13.12 -8.79
N ILE A 39 -53.53 12.98 -10.10
CA ILE A 39 -53.12 13.99 -11.09
C ILE A 39 -51.59 14.23 -11.13
N LEU A 40 -50.84 14.03 -12.22
CA LEU A 40 -51.12 13.64 -13.62
C LEU A 40 -49.84 13.03 -14.22
N TYR A 41 -49.98 11.88 -14.87
CA TYR A 41 -49.01 11.37 -15.84
C TYR A 41 -49.10 12.23 -17.11
N SER A 42 -47.97 12.81 -17.54
CA SER A 42 -47.75 13.19 -18.94
C SER A 42 -46.61 12.34 -19.46
N SER A 43 -46.98 11.28 -20.18
CA SER A 43 -46.07 10.44 -20.95
C SER A 43 -45.95 11.03 -22.36
N GLN A 44 -44.78 11.55 -22.71
CA GLN A 44 -44.33 11.55 -24.10
C GLN A 44 -43.18 10.53 -24.28
N PRO A 45 -43.26 9.66 -25.29
CA PRO A 45 -42.29 8.61 -25.52
C PRO A 45 -41.07 9.15 -26.29
N SER A 46 -39.87 8.88 -25.78
CA SER A 46 -38.64 9.03 -26.54
C SER A 46 -38.58 7.98 -27.68
N PRO A 47 -38.06 8.35 -28.87
CA PRO A 47 -38.14 7.55 -30.08
C PRO A 47 -37.20 6.34 -30.05
N PRO A 48 -37.54 5.24 -30.75
CA PRO A 48 -36.72 4.03 -30.78
C PRO A 48 -35.64 4.12 -31.86
N GLY A 49 -34.44 3.65 -31.52
CA GLY A 49 -33.55 3.02 -32.48
C GLY A 49 -32.33 3.82 -32.96
N ALA A 50 -31.21 3.66 -32.25
CA ALA A 50 -29.91 3.59 -32.89
C ALA A 50 -29.19 2.33 -32.37
N ARG A 51 -29.43 1.20 -33.05
CA ARG A 51 -28.60 0.00 -32.91
C ARG A 51 -27.20 0.35 -33.44
N VAL A 52 -26.27 0.65 -32.55
CA VAL A 52 -24.85 0.57 -32.88
C VAL A 52 -24.52 -0.91 -33.00
N ARG A 53 -24.45 -1.41 -34.24
CA ARG A 53 -23.87 -2.72 -34.54
C ARG A 53 -22.38 -2.63 -34.24
N HIS A 54 -21.95 -3.21 -33.12
CA HIS A 54 -20.54 -3.57 -32.97
C HIS A 54 -20.23 -4.68 -33.99
N PRO A 55 -19.18 -4.56 -34.81
CA PRO A 55 -18.77 -5.66 -35.66
C PRO A 55 -18.36 -6.84 -34.77
N PRO A 56 -18.69 -8.09 -35.15
CA PRO A 56 -18.12 -9.25 -34.48
C PRO A 56 -16.63 -9.25 -34.81
N LEU A 57 -15.77 -8.88 -33.85
CA LEU A 57 -14.37 -9.28 -33.88
C LEU A 57 -14.36 -10.79 -33.65
N GLY A 58 -14.52 -11.51 -34.76
CA GLY A 58 -14.40 -12.95 -34.82
C GLY A 58 -13.01 -13.38 -34.36
N GLN A 59 -12.98 -14.37 -33.48
CA GLN A 59 -12.46 -15.73 -33.76
C GLN A 59 -11.12 -15.91 -34.53
N GLN A 60 -10.32 -14.87 -34.79
CA GLN A 60 -9.04 -14.96 -35.50
C GLN A 60 -7.80 -14.73 -34.62
N LEU A 61 -7.94 -14.75 -33.29
CA LEU A 61 -6.79 -14.74 -32.36
C LEU A 61 -6.70 -15.99 -31.47
N LEU A 62 -7.48 -17.05 -31.75
CA LEU A 62 -7.50 -18.28 -30.96
C LEU A 62 -6.58 -19.40 -31.47
N ASN A 63 -5.73 -19.15 -32.47
CA ASN A 63 -4.83 -20.15 -33.05
C ASN A 63 -3.33 -19.79 -33.00
N SER A 64 -2.87 -18.99 -32.03
CA SER A 64 -1.44 -18.90 -31.71
C SER A 64 -1.13 -19.49 -30.33
N THR A 65 -1.63 -20.71 -30.08
CA THR A 65 -1.05 -21.62 -29.09
C THR A 65 0.00 -22.47 -29.80
N SER A 66 1.10 -21.85 -30.22
CA SER A 66 2.31 -22.55 -30.62
C SER A 66 3.48 -21.61 -30.39
N ASP A 67 4.50 -22.13 -29.72
CA ASP A 67 5.80 -21.51 -29.46
C ASP A 67 5.91 -20.62 -28.22
N PHE A 68 5.42 -21.11 -27.07
CA PHE A 68 6.22 -20.93 -25.86
C PHE A 68 7.36 -21.95 -25.92
N GLU A 69 8.47 -21.58 -26.55
CA GLU A 69 9.72 -22.30 -26.39
C GLU A 69 9.95 -22.52 -24.90
N SER A 70 10.37 -23.74 -24.56
CA SER A 70 10.85 -24.13 -23.24
C SER A 70 12.07 -23.30 -22.88
N PHE A 71 11.87 -22.05 -22.46
CA PHE A 71 12.89 -21.29 -21.75
C PHE A 71 13.19 -22.08 -20.49
N ASP A 72 14.41 -22.62 -20.43
CA ASP A 72 14.94 -23.21 -19.22
C ASP A 72 14.76 -22.20 -18.09
N ARG A 73 13.87 -22.50 -17.14
CA ARG A 73 13.43 -21.59 -16.07
C ARG A 73 14.45 -21.50 -14.93
N THR A 74 15.51 -22.30 -15.00
CA THR A 74 16.54 -22.45 -13.97
C THR A 74 17.68 -21.40 -13.92
N PRO A 75 18.04 -20.61 -14.97
CA PRO A 75 19.26 -19.81 -14.96
C PRO A 75 19.35 -18.77 -13.84
N LEU A 76 18.26 -18.04 -13.60
CA LEU A 76 18.27 -16.90 -12.68
C LEU A 76 18.41 -17.35 -11.22
N ARG A 77 17.77 -18.46 -10.81
CA ARG A 77 17.88 -19.01 -9.46
C ARG A 77 19.27 -19.58 -9.17
N HIS A 78 19.95 -20.10 -10.19
CA HIS A 78 21.31 -20.61 -10.07
C HIS A 78 22.38 -19.54 -10.23
N SER A 79 21.99 -18.33 -10.67
CA SER A 79 22.90 -17.19 -10.80
C SER A 79 23.59 -16.91 -9.47
N LYS A 80 24.89 -16.58 -9.53
CA LYS A 80 25.67 -16.17 -8.36
C LYS A 80 25.02 -14.97 -7.65
N TYR A 81 24.33 -14.12 -8.40
CA TYR A 81 23.68 -12.93 -7.90
C TYR A 81 22.46 -13.27 -7.05
N PHE A 82 21.55 -14.10 -7.54
CA PHE A 82 20.40 -14.52 -6.74
C PHE A 82 20.84 -15.33 -5.50
N LYS A 83 21.86 -16.19 -5.64
CA LYS A 83 22.44 -16.92 -4.50
C LYS A 83 22.97 -15.99 -3.40
N SER A 84 23.50 -14.81 -3.76
CA SER A 84 23.95 -13.83 -2.77
C SER A 84 22.81 -13.30 -1.90
N LEU A 85 21.58 -13.24 -2.44
CA LEU A 85 20.39 -12.79 -1.72
C LEU A 85 19.89 -13.80 -0.68
N LEU A 86 20.33 -15.05 -0.76
CA LEU A 86 19.94 -16.10 0.19
C LEU A 86 20.69 -16.02 1.52
N GLN A 87 21.72 -15.17 1.60
CA GLN A 87 22.53 -15.01 2.81
C GLN A 87 21.86 -14.08 3.81
N CYS A 88 21.89 -14.46 5.09
CA CYS A 88 21.33 -13.66 6.18
C CYS A 88 22.46 -12.97 6.94
N HIS A 89 22.48 -11.64 6.90
CA HIS A 89 23.44 -10.82 7.65
C HIS A 89 22.94 -10.43 9.05
N HIS A 90 21.64 -10.55 9.30
CA HIS A 90 21.01 -10.25 10.57
C HIS A 90 20.40 -11.52 11.15
N ALA A 91 20.65 -11.77 12.43
CA ALA A 91 19.96 -12.82 13.17
C ALA A 91 18.49 -12.41 13.42
N PRO A 92 17.53 -13.34 13.34
CA PRO A 92 16.16 -13.05 13.72
C PRO A 92 16.05 -12.89 15.25
N ASN A 93 15.19 -11.99 15.70
CA ASN A 93 14.83 -11.86 17.11
C ASN A 93 14.21 -13.17 17.63
N LYS A 94 14.64 -13.65 18.81
CA LYS A 94 14.24 -14.97 19.32
C LYS A 94 12.76 -15.10 19.69
N PHE A 95 12.07 -13.99 19.96
CA PHE A 95 10.66 -13.97 20.38
C PHE A 95 9.72 -13.65 19.23
N THR A 96 10.07 -12.65 18.43
CA THR A 96 9.20 -12.17 17.34
C THR A 96 9.53 -12.82 16.00
N SER A 97 10.68 -13.50 15.88
CA SER A 97 11.22 -14.06 14.64
C SER A 97 11.47 -13.05 13.51
N HIS A 98 11.41 -11.74 13.79
CA HIS A 98 11.67 -10.70 12.81
C HIS A 98 13.17 -10.45 12.66
N ILE A 99 13.61 -10.09 11.45
CA ILE A 99 14.92 -9.44 11.26
C ILE A 99 14.74 -7.92 11.38
N ARG A 100 15.67 -7.26 12.08
CA ARG A 100 15.66 -5.82 12.25
C ARG A 100 16.74 -5.18 11.38
N LEU A 101 16.31 -4.38 10.40
CA LEU A 101 17.22 -3.60 9.57
C LEU A 101 17.61 -2.31 10.31
N PRO A 102 18.87 -1.86 10.19
CA PRO A 102 19.42 -0.73 10.95
C PRO A 102 19.03 0.64 10.36
N HIS A 103 17.80 0.77 9.86
CA HIS A 103 17.28 2.01 9.26
C HIS A 103 16.09 2.52 10.08
N LEU A 104 16.06 3.83 10.34
CA LEU A 104 15.00 4.47 11.11
C LEU A 104 13.80 4.79 10.21
N ILE A 105 12.60 4.61 10.76
CA ILE A 105 11.40 5.23 10.20
C ILE A 105 11.44 6.70 10.61
N TYR A 106 11.31 7.58 9.62
CA TYR A 106 11.26 9.03 9.76
C TYR A 106 9.83 9.54 9.54
N ARG A 107 9.53 10.72 10.08
CA ARG A 107 8.20 11.35 9.95
C ARG A 107 8.00 11.96 8.57
N ILE A 108 6.74 11.96 8.14
CA ILE A 108 6.26 12.71 6.98
C ILE A 108 5.32 13.81 7.46
N SER A 109 5.61 15.06 7.11
CA SER A 109 4.73 16.20 7.36
C SER A 109 4.06 16.67 6.07
N MET A 110 2.74 16.79 6.09
CA MET A 110 1.98 17.37 4.98
C MET A 110 1.94 18.90 5.03
N VAL A 111 2.41 19.51 6.11
CA VAL A 111 2.36 20.97 6.31
C VAL A 111 3.56 21.59 5.58
N PRO A 112 3.38 22.47 4.59
CA PRO A 112 4.49 23.15 3.94
C PRO A 112 5.20 24.15 4.86
N ALA A 113 6.40 24.56 4.47
CA ALA A 113 7.15 25.58 5.18
C ALA A 113 6.36 26.90 5.28
N GLY A 114 6.31 27.50 6.47
CA GLY A 114 5.60 28.75 6.72
C GLY A 114 4.07 28.70 6.59
N SER A 115 3.48 27.50 6.48
CA SER A 115 2.02 27.31 6.48
C SER A 115 1.50 27.10 7.90
N PRO A 116 0.23 27.45 8.19
CA PRO A 116 -0.38 27.11 9.48
C PRO A 116 -0.45 25.59 9.67
N GLU A 117 -0.56 25.16 10.93
CA GLU A 117 -0.78 23.74 11.24
C GLU A 117 -2.03 23.21 10.51
N ASP A 118 -1.92 21.99 9.99
CA ASP A 118 -3.02 21.29 9.38
C ASP A 118 -3.59 20.28 10.39
N ALA A 119 -4.83 20.53 10.84
CA ALA A 119 -5.48 19.69 11.83
C ALA A 119 -5.95 18.33 11.28
N ARG A 120 -5.86 18.11 9.97
CA ARG A 120 -6.25 16.84 9.36
C ARG A 120 -5.29 15.72 9.76
N ILE A 121 -5.84 14.51 9.89
CA ILE A 121 -5.06 13.30 10.11
C ILE A 121 -4.70 12.71 8.74
N PHE A 122 -3.40 12.51 8.51
CA PHE A 122 -2.86 11.94 7.28
C PHE A 122 -2.31 10.55 7.55
N TRP A 123 -2.70 9.59 6.70
CA TRP A 123 -2.19 8.22 6.76
C TRP A 123 -2.04 7.61 5.37
N ASN A 124 -1.45 6.42 5.31
CA ASN A 124 -1.18 5.65 4.08
C ASN A 124 -0.35 6.44 3.04
N PRO A 125 0.88 6.88 3.40
CA PRO A 125 1.69 7.71 2.51
C PRO A 125 2.19 6.92 1.30
N THR A 126 1.74 7.28 0.11
CA THR A 126 2.27 6.71 -1.12
C THR A 126 3.22 7.67 -1.81
N ILE A 127 4.43 7.16 -2.08
CA ILE A 127 5.58 7.97 -2.45
C ILE A 127 6.05 7.52 -3.83
N MET A 128 6.29 8.49 -4.71
CA MET A 128 6.89 8.27 -6.02
C MET A 128 8.02 9.27 -6.20
N SER A 129 9.21 8.83 -6.61
CA SER A 129 10.31 9.74 -6.89
C SER A 129 10.08 10.49 -8.20
N LEU A 130 10.33 11.79 -8.19
CA LEU A 130 10.22 12.66 -9.36
C LEU A 130 11.43 12.52 -10.29
N PRO A 131 11.35 13.01 -11.54
CA PRO A 131 12.50 13.13 -12.43
C PRO A 131 13.65 13.95 -11.82
N TYR A 132 14.88 13.72 -12.28
CA TYR A 132 16.06 14.38 -11.70
C TYR A 132 16.11 15.90 -11.99
N TRP A 133 15.37 16.36 -13.01
CA TRP A 133 15.23 17.78 -13.36
C TRP A 133 14.06 18.46 -12.64
N SER A 134 13.33 17.73 -11.80
CA SER A 134 12.31 18.31 -10.94
C SER A 134 12.93 19.18 -9.85
N SER A 135 12.25 20.27 -9.51
CA SER A 135 12.62 21.12 -8.37
C SER A 135 12.48 20.40 -7.02
N ASN A 136 11.61 19.37 -6.97
CA ASN A 136 11.34 18.58 -5.78
C ASN A 136 11.62 17.09 -6.03
N GLN A 137 11.92 16.36 -4.95
CA GLN A 137 12.42 14.99 -5.01
C GLN A 137 11.29 13.95 -5.18
N TYR A 138 10.14 14.18 -4.54
CA TYR A 138 9.06 13.20 -4.45
C TYR A 138 7.69 13.80 -4.71
N LEU A 139 6.78 12.99 -5.23
CA LEU A 139 5.34 13.17 -5.07
C LEU A 139 4.86 12.28 -3.94
N LEU A 140 4.01 12.87 -3.09
CA LEU A 140 3.41 12.21 -1.94
C LEU A 140 1.90 12.32 -2.04
N ILE A 141 1.23 11.17 -1.93
CA ILE A 141 -0.22 11.12 -1.75
C ILE A 141 -0.53 10.51 -0.39
N SER A 142 -1.32 11.22 0.40
CA SER A 142 -1.83 10.74 1.68
C SER A 142 -3.34 10.75 1.69
N ARG A 143 -3.91 9.80 2.42
CA ARG A 143 -5.34 9.71 2.64
C ARG A 143 -5.73 10.56 3.85
N ILE A 144 -6.91 11.18 3.75
CA ILE A 144 -7.56 11.92 4.84
C ILE A 144 -9.02 11.46 4.98
N VAL A 145 -9.58 11.64 6.18
CA VAL A 145 -11.01 11.49 6.43
C VAL A 145 -11.61 12.86 6.60
N THR A 146 -12.67 13.15 5.87
CA THR A 146 -13.46 14.37 6.05
C THR A 146 -14.70 14.09 6.90
N ASP A 147 -15.44 15.15 7.22
CA ASP A 147 -16.73 15.05 7.90
C ASP A 147 -17.65 14.05 7.18
N GLY A 148 -18.35 13.23 7.97
CA GLY A 148 -19.21 12.16 7.43
C GLY A 148 -18.48 10.88 7.00
N ALA A 149 -17.23 10.67 7.44
CA ALA A 149 -16.41 9.48 7.16
C ALA A 149 -16.03 9.28 5.67
N TYR A 150 -16.18 10.33 4.86
CA TYR A 150 -15.77 10.34 3.46
C TYR A 150 -14.25 10.34 3.35
N GLN A 151 -13.72 9.57 2.41
CA GLN A 151 -12.28 9.36 2.23
C GLN A 151 -11.77 10.14 1.03
N GLU A 152 -10.78 11.00 1.26
CA GLU A 152 -10.12 11.79 0.23
C GLU A 152 -8.64 11.48 0.18
N ASN A 153 -8.04 11.78 -0.97
CA ASN A 153 -6.60 11.74 -1.15
C ASN A 153 -6.11 13.15 -1.44
N VAL A 154 -5.03 13.54 -0.79
CA VAL A 154 -4.33 14.80 -1.05
C VAL A 154 -2.94 14.52 -1.59
N ILE A 155 -2.47 15.39 -2.48
CA ILE A 155 -1.16 15.29 -3.12
C ILE A 155 -0.32 16.53 -2.82
N CYS A 156 1.00 16.33 -2.65
CA CYS A 156 1.96 17.41 -2.65
C CYS A 156 3.28 16.95 -3.29
N GLU A 157 4.07 17.91 -3.76
CA GLU A 157 5.50 17.69 -4.00
C GLU A 157 6.24 17.79 -2.66
N ALA A 158 7.24 16.95 -2.43
CA ALA A 158 7.90 16.81 -1.15
C ALA A 158 9.41 16.60 -1.29
N ASN A 159 10.15 17.05 -0.26
CA ASN A 159 11.60 16.87 -0.13
C ASN A 159 11.94 16.24 1.21
N ILE A 160 13.02 15.47 1.24
CA ILE A 160 13.68 15.02 2.46
C ILE A 160 14.67 16.11 2.90
N CYS A 161 14.65 16.45 4.19
CA CYS A 161 15.67 17.30 4.79
C CYS A 161 16.51 16.54 5.82
N HIS A 162 17.76 16.97 6.01
CA HIS A 162 18.70 16.41 6.97
C HIS A 162 19.12 17.47 8.01
N PRO A 163 19.14 17.14 9.31
CA PRO A 163 19.34 18.12 10.37
C PRO A 163 20.80 18.56 10.55
N ASN A 164 21.80 17.74 10.20
CA ASN A 164 23.19 17.98 10.60
C ASN A 164 24.25 17.26 9.73
N THR A 165 24.18 17.36 8.39
CA THR A 165 25.22 16.77 7.54
C THR A 165 25.89 17.82 6.65
N THR A 166 27.24 17.80 6.61
CA THR A 166 28.04 18.40 5.54
C THR A 166 27.96 17.60 4.24
N ASP A 167 27.49 16.34 4.33
CA ASP A 167 27.23 15.44 3.22
C ASP A 167 25.71 15.33 2.99
N VAL A 168 25.10 16.47 2.67
CA VAL A 168 23.77 16.45 2.07
C VAL A 168 23.99 15.96 0.65
N GLY A 169 23.75 14.67 0.41
CA GLY A 169 23.92 14.07 -0.90
C GLY A 169 23.20 14.89 -1.99
N PRO A 170 23.56 14.74 -3.26
CA PRO A 170 23.08 15.64 -4.32
C PRO A 170 21.55 15.76 -4.34
N GLY A 171 21.10 17.01 -4.15
CA GLY A 171 19.71 17.44 -4.05
C GLY A 171 18.98 17.14 -2.75
N GLY A 172 19.67 16.67 -1.70
CA GLY A 172 19.16 16.76 -0.33
C GLY A 172 19.13 18.22 0.15
N ARG A 173 18.31 18.50 1.16
CA ARG A 173 18.16 19.84 1.77
C ARG A 173 18.56 19.81 3.23
N LEU A 174 19.16 20.89 3.75
CA LEU A 174 19.28 21.07 5.20
C LEU A 174 17.93 21.38 5.82
N CYS A 175 17.60 20.76 6.95
CA CYS A 175 16.39 21.12 7.68
C CYS A 175 16.50 22.55 8.22
N SER A 176 15.47 23.36 7.99
CA SER A 176 15.27 24.62 8.69
C SER A 176 14.70 24.38 10.10
N GLU A 177 14.75 25.39 10.97
CA GLU A 177 14.10 25.33 12.30
C GLU A 177 12.61 24.98 12.22
N ASP A 178 11.93 25.50 11.19
CA ASP A 178 10.53 25.19 10.92
C ASP A 178 10.35 23.70 10.54
N ASP A 179 11.28 23.12 9.78
CA ASP A 179 11.26 21.69 9.46
C ASP A 179 11.44 20.83 10.71
N LEU A 180 12.42 21.18 11.55
CA LEU A 180 12.70 20.45 12.78
C LEU A 180 11.49 20.46 13.72
N THR A 181 10.73 21.56 13.75
CA THR A 181 9.49 21.65 14.55
C THR A 181 8.46 20.61 14.11
N HIS A 182 8.22 20.47 12.80
CA HIS A 182 7.26 19.50 12.28
C HIS A 182 7.78 18.07 12.23
N LEU A 183 9.09 17.88 12.16
CA LEU A 183 9.75 16.57 12.04
C LEU A 183 10.32 16.05 13.36
N SER A 184 10.00 16.72 14.48
CA SER A 184 10.44 16.34 15.83
C SER A 184 11.97 16.31 15.99
N GLY A 185 12.66 17.31 15.42
CA GLY A 185 14.11 17.51 15.57
C GLY A 185 14.99 16.54 14.78
N ALA A 186 14.41 15.72 13.89
CA ALA A 186 15.13 14.71 13.13
C ALA A 186 15.04 14.97 11.61
N MET A 187 15.78 14.16 10.84
CA MET A 187 15.55 13.99 9.40
C MET A 187 14.08 13.62 9.15
N GLY A 188 13.53 14.08 8.03
CA GLY A 188 12.19 13.70 7.63
C GLY A 188 11.80 14.26 6.27
N MET A 189 10.58 13.95 5.84
CA MET A 189 10.03 14.35 4.55
C MET A 189 8.93 15.38 4.78
N ARG A 190 8.94 16.47 4.00
CA ARG A 190 7.98 17.55 4.13
C ARG A 190 7.43 17.96 2.76
N CYS A 191 6.12 18.23 2.70
CA CYS A 191 5.53 18.88 1.53
C CYS A 191 6.18 20.25 1.29
N MET A 192 6.51 20.53 0.03
CA MET A 192 7.02 21.80 -0.46
C MET A 192 5.90 22.64 -1.07
N THR A 193 4.81 22.01 -1.47
CA THR A 193 3.58 22.65 -1.96
C THR A 193 2.41 22.37 -1.00
N PRO A 194 1.45 23.28 -0.84
CA PRO A 194 0.22 22.99 -0.11
C PRO A 194 -0.47 21.70 -0.60
N PRO A 195 -0.89 20.78 0.31
CA PRO A 195 -1.58 19.57 -0.09
C PRO A 195 -2.87 19.88 -0.85
N MET A 196 -2.92 19.44 -2.10
CA MET A 196 -4.07 19.62 -3.00
C MET A 196 -4.95 18.37 -2.96
N ARG A 197 -6.27 18.55 -2.87
CA ARG A 197 -7.23 17.43 -3.02
C ARG A 197 -7.16 16.85 -4.43
N LEU A 198 -7.03 15.54 -4.54
CA LEU A 198 -7.17 14.83 -5.81
C LEU A 198 -8.66 14.66 -6.13
N ASN A 199 -9.10 15.32 -7.21
CA ASN A 199 -10.48 15.28 -7.66
C ASN A 199 -10.74 14.03 -8.51
N VAL A 200 -10.76 12.88 -7.85
CA VAL A 200 -11.12 11.64 -8.52
C VAL A 200 -12.64 11.62 -8.78
N PRO A 201 -13.10 11.28 -10.00
CA PRO A 201 -14.53 11.20 -10.30
C PRO A 201 -15.25 10.14 -9.45
N PRO A 202 -16.48 10.40 -8.97
CA PRO A 202 -17.26 9.39 -8.26
C PRO A 202 -17.60 8.23 -9.19
N THR A 203 -17.65 7.01 -8.64
CA THR A 203 -17.99 5.80 -9.37
C THR A 203 -19.26 5.16 -8.79
N PRO A 204 -20.15 4.59 -9.62
CA PRO A 204 -21.35 3.92 -9.11
C PRO A 204 -21.00 2.54 -8.54
N ALA A 205 -21.64 2.14 -7.44
CA ALA A 205 -21.61 0.77 -6.94
C ALA A 205 -22.79 -0.04 -7.50
N LYS A 206 -22.55 -1.24 -8.02
CA LYS A 206 -23.63 -2.07 -8.57
C LYS A 206 -24.41 -2.82 -7.49
N GLN A 207 -23.75 -3.39 -6.48
CA GLN A 207 -24.39 -4.16 -5.40
C GLN A 207 -23.42 -4.41 -4.24
N CYS A 208 -23.67 -3.80 -3.08
CA CYS A 208 -23.02 -4.13 -1.81
C CYS A 208 -24.00 -4.91 -0.93
N LEU A 209 -23.89 -6.24 -0.93
CA LEU A 209 -24.82 -7.14 -0.25
C LEU A 209 -24.13 -7.94 0.86
N GLY A 210 -24.90 -8.47 1.80
CA GLY A 210 -24.39 -9.34 2.87
C GLY A 210 -23.34 -8.66 3.74
N SER A 211 -22.20 -9.33 3.94
CA SER A 211 -21.06 -8.79 4.70
C SER A 211 -20.43 -7.53 4.09
N MET A 212 -20.75 -7.22 2.83
CA MET A 212 -20.25 -6.05 2.12
C MET A 212 -21.20 -4.84 2.21
N ALA A 213 -22.41 -4.99 2.74
CA ALA A 213 -23.38 -3.89 2.87
C ALA A 213 -22.82 -2.65 3.60
N PRO A 214 -22.01 -2.78 4.68
CA PRO A 214 -21.41 -1.62 5.35
C PRO A 214 -20.44 -0.81 4.46
N TYR A 215 -19.87 -1.42 3.42
CA TYR A 215 -18.95 -0.72 2.51
C TYR A 215 -19.67 0.19 1.50
N ALA A 216 -20.99 0.03 1.33
CA ALA A 216 -21.80 0.94 0.52
C ALA A 216 -21.77 2.38 1.05
N SER A 217 -21.61 2.54 2.36
CA SER A 217 -21.63 3.81 3.07
C SER A 217 -20.23 4.33 3.43
N ILE A 218 -19.17 3.82 2.81
CA ILE A 218 -17.81 4.37 2.98
C ILE A 218 -17.41 5.10 1.70
N PRO A 219 -17.92 6.33 1.50
CA PRO A 219 -17.78 7.04 0.24
C PRO A 219 -16.34 7.55 0.05
N GLY A 220 -15.96 7.72 -1.21
CA GLY A 220 -14.66 8.27 -1.58
C GLY A 220 -13.63 7.23 -2.01
N PHE A 221 -12.36 7.62 -1.94
CA PHE A 221 -11.26 6.94 -2.61
C PHE A 221 -10.26 6.41 -1.59
N HIS A 222 -9.97 5.12 -1.69
CA HIS A 222 -9.21 4.39 -0.69
C HIS A 222 -7.88 3.93 -1.25
N ASP A 223 -6.91 3.81 -0.33
CA ASP A 223 -5.63 3.15 -0.52
C ASP A 223 -4.97 3.43 -1.88
N PRO A 224 -4.79 4.72 -2.25
CA PRO A 224 -4.11 5.08 -3.49
C PRO A 224 -2.70 4.51 -3.45
N ARG A 225 -2.17 4.07 -4.58
CA ARG A 225 -0.76 3.70 -4.76
C ARG A 225 -0.28 4.27 -6.07
N ILE A 226 0.70 5.16 -5.99
CA ILE A 226 1.38 5.75 -7.15
C ILE A 226 2.69 5.05 -7.46
N PHE A 227 2.99 4.91 -8.75
CA PHE A 227 4.19 4.26 -9.23
C PHE A 227 4.46 4.64 -10.69
N TRP A 228 5.70 4.42 -11.13
CA TRP A 228 6.07 4.45 -12.55
C TRP A 228 5.81 3.08 -13.17
N ASP A 229 5.11 3.04 -14.31
CA ASP A 229 5.00 1.81 -15.11
C ASP A 229 6.28 1.52 -15.91
N GLY A 230 6.33 0.38 -16.60
CA GLY A 230 7.47 -0.03 -17.42
C GLY A 230 7.77 0.88 -18.63
N ARG A 231 6.89 1.83 -18.94
CA ARG A 231 7.02 2.83 -20.02
C ARG A 231 7.35 4.22 -19.47
N GLY A 232 7.43 4.36 -18.15
CA GLY A 232 7.61 5.65 -17.48
C GLY A 232 6.34 6.48 -17.37
N ALA A 233 5.15 5.91 -17.54
CA ALA A 233 3.90 6.61 -17.23
C ALA A 233 3.70 6.65 -15.69
N PRO A 234 3.33 7.81 -15.11
CA PRO A 234 3.02 7.91 -13.69
C PRO A 234 1.59 7.43 -13.46
N LEU A 235 1.42 6.22 -12.94
CA LEU A 235 0.10 5.64 -12.72
C LEU A 235 -0.30 5.69 -11.25
N MET A 236 -1.60 5.81 -11.02
CA MET A 236 -2.21 5.61 -9.71
C MET A 236 -3.21 4.46 -9.79
N ILE A 237 -3.03 3.45 -8.93
CA ILE A 237 -4.08 2.48 -8.64
C ILE A 237 -4.79 2.90 -7.36
N LEU A 238 -6.12 2.84 -7.34
CA LEU A 238 -6.92 3.22 -6.19
C LEU A 238 -8.18 2.38 -6.07
N ASN A 239 -8.78 2.41 -4.90
CA ASN A 239 -9.94 1.63 -4.56
C ASN A 239 -11.18 2.53 -4.42
N THR A 240 -12.28 2.19 -5.08
CA THR A 240 -13.56 2.89 -4.93
C THR A 240 -14.73 2.01 -5.38
N GLN A 241 -15.96 2.53 -5.36
CA GLN A 241 -17.17 1.81 -5.75
C GLN A 241 -17.04 1.19 -7.16
N SER A 242 -17.52 -0.04 -7.32
CA SER A 242 -17.32 -0.86 -8.52
C SER A 242 -18.57 -0.95 -9.40
N ARG A 243 -18.39 -0.90 -10.73
CA ARG A 243 -19.47 -1.18 -11.68
C ARG A 243 -19.81 -2.66 -11.77
N TYR A 244 -18.93 -3.54 -11.31
CA TYR A 244 -19.05 -4.99 -11.43
C TYR A 244 -19.29 -5.70 -10.09
N ALA A 245 -18.88 -5.12 -8.97
CA ALA A 245 -18.94 -5.67 -7.63
C ALA A 245 -19.40 -4.59 -6.61
N CYS A 246 -19.10 -4.77 -5.32
CA CYS A 246 -19.30 -3.71 -4.33
C CYS A 246 -18.18 -2.67 -4.42
N PHE A 247 -16.93 -3.14 -4.42
CA PHE A 247 -15.74 -2.31 -4.36
C PHE A 247 -14.67 -2.83 -5.31
N GLY A 248 -14.08 -1.93 -6.09
CA GLY A 248 -13.23 -2.25 -7.22
C GLY A 248 -11.89 -1.54 -7.13
N LEU A 249 -10.96 -1.97 -7.98
CA LEU A 249 -9.69 -1.29 -8.21
C LEU A 249 -9.71 -0.59 -9.55
N TRP A 250 -9.19 0.62 -9.57
CA TRP A 250 -9.17 1.49 -10.73
C TRP A 250 -7.75 1.95 -11.00
N LEU A 251 -7.41 2.10 -12.27
CA LEU A 251 -6.13 2.63 -12.74
C LEU A 251 -6.36 3.94 -13.49
N ILE A 252 -5.48 4.91 -13.28
CA ILE A 252 -5.52 6.22 -13.95
C ILE A 252 -4.11 6.78 -14.10
N ASP A 253 -3.87 7.52 -15.18
CA ASP A 253 -2.68 8.37 -15.30
C ASP A 253 -2.75 9.50 -14.27
N LEU A 254 -1.72 9.63 -13.44
CA LEU A 254 -1.70 10.66 -12.39
C LEU A 254 -1.75 12.08 -12.98
N ARG A 255 -1.27 12.28 -14.22
CA ARG A 255 -1.35 13.57 -14.93
C ARG A 255 -2.79 14.06 -15.11
N SER A 256 -3.75 13.15 -15.25
CA SER A 256 -5.17 13.49 -15.36
C SER A 256 -5.75 14.10 -14.07
N LEU A 257 -5.11 13.87 -12.92
CA LEU A 257 -5.55 14.37 -11.61
C LEU A 257 -4.63 15.45 -11.04
N TYR A 258 -3.37 15.49 -11.50
CA TYR A 258 -2.37 16.44 -11.07
C TYR A 258 -1.66 17.06 -12.30
N PRO A 259 -2.28 18.09 -12.93
CA PRO A 259 -1.78 18.72 -14.15
C PRO A 259 -0.32 19.22 -14.12
N PRO A 260 0.24 19.72 -12.99
CA PRO A 260 1.64 20.15 -12.96
C PRO A 260 2.65 19.09 -13.40
N LEU A 261 2.31 17.80 -13.23
CA LEU A 261 3.18 16.69 -13.65
C LEU A 261 3.33 16.59 -15.17
N GLU A 262 2.33 17.00 -15.94
CA GLU A 262 2.42 17.02 -17.41
C GLU A 262 3.50 18.00 -17.87
N GLY A 263 3.48 19.23 -17.33
CA GLY A 263 4.49 20.25 -17.62
C GLY A 263 5.90 19.83 -17.19
N LEU A 264 6.04 19.17 -16.04
CA LEU A 264 7.31 18.62 -15.56
C LEU A 264 7.86 17.53 -16.48
N LEU A 265 7.01 16.65 -17.00
CA LEU A 265 7.45 15.58 -17.90
C LEU A 265 7.77 16.10 -19.30
N ALA A 266 7.05 17.12 -19.76
CA ALA A 266 7.33 17.79 -21.03
C ALA A 266 8.63 18.62 -21.01
N SER A 267 9.12 19.02 -19.83
CA SER A 267 10.36 19.79 -19.67
C SER A 267 11.63 18.93 -19.56
N SER A 268 11.56 17.64 -19.95
CA SER A 268 12.72 16.75 -19.95
C SER A 268 13.92 17.36 -20.70
N PRO A 269 15.09 17.50 -20.05
CA PRO A 269 16.30 17.99 -20.70
C PRO A 269 16.82 17.07 -21.81
N SER A 270 16.56 15.76 -21.68
CA SER A 270 17.08 14.73 -22.58
C SER A 270 16.20 14.55 -23.81
N PHE A 271 14.89 14.77 -23.68
CA PHE A 271 13.92 14.65 -24.77
C PHE A 271 12.87 15.77 -24.67
N PRO A 272 13.20 17.02 -25.09
CA PRO A 272 12.25 18.12 -25.11
C PRO A 272 11.12 17.82 -26.12
N SER A 273 10.07 17.17 -25.63
CA SER A 273 8.89 16.68 -26.36
C SER A 273 7.74 16.46 -25.36
N LEU A 274 6.58 15.96 -25.80
CA LEU A 274 5.33 15.83 -25.01
C LEU A 274 5.39 14.87 -23.79
N GLY A 275 6.58 14.36 -23.41
CA GLY A 275 6.75 13.36 -22.36
C GLY A 275 6.25 11.96 -22.76
N PRO A 276 6.20 11.00 -21.81
CA PRO A 276 5.65 9.66 -22.07
C PRO A 276 4.19 9.74 -22.56
N LEU A 277 3.73 8.78 -23.37
CA LEU A 277 2.32 8.74 -23.77
C LEU A 277 1.40 8.64 -22.54
N VAL A 278 0.30 9.39 -22.56
CA VAL A 278 -0.75 9.32 -21.53
C VAL A 278 -1.48 7.99 -21.66
N SER A 279 -1.41 7.17 -20.61
CA SER A 279 -2.08 5.87 -20.55
C SER A 279 -3.16 5.91 -19.48
N TYR A 280 -4.38 5.47 -19.78
CA TYR A 280 -5.51 5.55 -18.83
C TYR A 280 -5.84 7.00 -18.44
N SER A 281 -6.09 7.87 -19.43
CA SER A 281 -6.44 9.28 -19.22
C SER A 281 -7.72 9.48 -18.39
N SER A 282 -8.55 8.45 -18.27
CA SER A 282 -9.68 8.36 -17.37
C SER A 282 -9.61 7.08 -16.54
N LEU A 283 -10.33 7.06 -15.40
CA LEU A 283 -10.47 5.87 -14.54
C LEU A 283 -10.84 4.61 -15.36
N ALA A 284 -9.96 3.62 -15.32
CA ALA A 284 -10.18 2.31 -15.91
C ALA A 284 -10.34 1.26 -14.80
N GLU A 285 -11.53 0.66 -14.70
CA GLU A 285 -11.81 -0.37 -13.69
C GLU A 285 -11.10 -1.65 -14.07
N LEU A 286 -10.22 -2.12 -13.20
CA LEU A 286 -9.49 -3.36 -13.38
C LEU A 286 -10.44 -4.54 -13.16
N THR A 287 -10.49 -5.45 -14.14
CA THR A 287 -11.42 -6.58 -14.12
C THR A 287 -10.69 -7.90 -14.34
N ARG A 288 -11.15 -8.95 -13.64
CA ARG A 288 -10.68 -10.32 -13.84
C ARG A 288 -11.33 -10.94 -15.09
N ASN A 289 -10.60 -11.88 -15.67
CA ASN A 289 -11.04 -12.73 -16.77
C ASN A 289 -10.77 -14.21 -16.43
N PRO A 290 -11.79 -15.09 -16.47
CA PRO A 290 -13.17 -14.82 -16.89
C PRO A 290 -14.01 -14.12 -15.79
N PRO A 291 -15.10 -13.40 -16.14
CA PRO A 291 -15.85 -12.55 -15.21
C PRO A 291 -16.37 -13.23 -13.94
N GLU A 292 -16.64 -14.54 -14.00
CA GLU A 292 -17.09 -15.37 -12.89
C GLU A 292 -16.05 -15.51 -11.76
N THR A 293 -14.78 -15.17 -12.01
CA THR A 293 -13.71 -15.20 -11.00
C THR A 293 -13.64 -13.95 -10.14
N ARG A 294 -14.49 -12.95 -10.39
CA ARG A 294 -14.51 -11.66 -9.68
C ARG A 294 -14.93 -11.81 -8.22
N GLY A 295 -14.20 -11.14 -7.34
CA GLY A 295 -14.55 -11.05 -5.93
C GLY A 295 -15.62 -9.98 -5.67
N ALA A 296 -16.26 -10.03 -4.51
CA ALA A 296 -17.17 -8.97 -4.07
C ALA A 296 -16.42 -7.65 -3.77
N MET A 297 -15.13 -7.75 -3.43
CA MET A 297 -14.20 -6.64 -3.25
C MET A 297 -12.88 -6.98 -3.94
N GLU A 298 -12.46 -6.13 -4.87
CA GLU A 298 -11.12 -6.18 -5.44
C GLU A 298 -10.20 -5.25 -4.66
N LYS A 299 -9.10 -5.79 -4.14
CA LYS A 299 -8.13 -5.05 -3.31
C LYS A 299 -6.75 -5.67 -3.46
N ASN A 300 -5.69 -4.87 -3.25
CA ASN A 300 -4.31 -5.33 -3.18
C ASN A 300 -3.79 -5.98 -4.48
N TRP A 301 -4.21 -5.50 -5.65
CA TRP A 301 -3.60 -5.92 -6.91
C TRP A 301 -2.30 -5.17 -7.15
N VAL A 302 -1.35 -5.76 -7.86
CA VAL A 302 -0.04 -5.14 -8.17
C VAL A 302 0.24 -5.25 -9.65
N VAL A 303 0.64 -4.12 -10.24
CA VAL A 303 1.06 -4.04 -11.64
C VAL A 303 2.54 -4.42 -11.75
N PHE A 304 2.86 -5.16 -12.81
CA PHE A 304 4.18 -5.61 -13.22
C PHE A 304 4.39 -5.22 -14.69
N GLY A 305 5.63 -5.03 -15.11
CA GLY A 305 5.92 -4.77 -16.52
C GLY A 305 7.32 -4.22 -16.74
N GLN A 306 7.90 -4.58 -17.88
CA GLN A 306 9.08 -3.97 -18.46
C GLN A 306 8.77 -3.60 -19.91
N GLY A 307 9.15 -2.40 -20.34
CA GLY A 307 8.86 -1.92 -21.68
C GLY A 307 7.35 -1.74 -21.89
N GLU A 308 6.85 -2.16 -23.05
CA GLU A 308 5.49 -1.82 -23.49
C GLU A 308 4.37 -2.68 -22.87
N GLU A 309 4.70 -3.83 -22.31
CA GLU A 309 3.71 -4.78 -21.81
C GLU A 309 3.46 -4.63 -20.31
N GLY A 310 2.18 -4.45 -19.95
CA GLY A 310 1.71 -4.44 -18.57
C GLY A 310 1.08 -5.77 -18.17
N TYR A 311 1.35 -6.18 -16.94
CA TYR A 311 0.80 -7.38 -16.31
C TYR A 311 0.27 -7.01 -14.92
N ILE A 312 -0.62 -7.82 -14.38
CA ILE A 312 -1.21 -7.57 -13.08
C ILE A 312 -1.37 -8.87 -12.29
N SER A 313 -1.02 -8.81 -11.02
CA SER A 313 -1.27 -9.86 -10.05
C SER A 313 -2.46 -9.47 -9.18
N TYR A 314 -3.39 -10.39 -8.94
CA TYR A 314 -4.62 -10.10 -8.17
C TYR A 314 -5.05 -11.16 -7.15
N GLU A 315 -4.36 -12.30 -7.11
CA GLU A 315 -4.49 -13.28 -6.03
C GLU A 315 -3.11 -13.60 -5.46
N LEU A 316 -3.02 -13.63 -4.14
CA LEU A 316 -1.83 -14.04 -3.41
C LEU A 316 -2.25 -14.83 -2.17
N THR A 317 -2.23 -16.15 -2.30
CA THR A 317 -2.45 -17.09 -1.19
C THR A 317 -1.32 -18.12 -1.18
N PRO A 318 -1.18 -18.90 -0.11
CA PRO A 318 -0.24 -20.01 -0.09
C PRO A 318 -0.45 -21.01 -1.23
N GLN A 319 -1.70 -21.24 -1.64
CA GLN A 319 -2.04 -22.23 -2.66
C GLN A 319 -2.14 -21.67 -4.07
N ARG A 320 -2.25 -20.34 -4.23
CA ARG A 320 -2.53 -19.73 -5.53
C ARG A 320 -1.94 -18.33 -5.64
N ARG A 321 -1.34 -18.05 -6.79
CA ARG A 321 -1.15 -16.69 -7.29
C ARG A 321 -1.65 -16.60 -8.72
N THR A 322 -2.07 -15.41 -9.12
CA THR A 322 -2.71 -15.23 -10.43
C THR A 322 -2.14 -13.99 -11.09
N PHE A 323 -1.55 -14.18 -12.28
CA PHE A 323 -1.06 -13.12 -13.15
C PHE A 323 -1.89 -13.08 -14.43
N ALA A 324 -2.18 -11.88 -14.92
CA ALA A 324 -2.81 -11.68 -16.21
C ALA A 324 -2.13 -10.53 -16.96
N LYS A 325 -2.16 -10.59 -18.29
CA LYS A 325 -1.73 -9.49 -19.15
C LYS A 325 -2.80 -8.40 -19.16
N MET A 326 -2.38 -7.14 -19.12
CA MET A 326 -3.27 -6.00 -19.25
C MET A 326 -3.53 -5.72 -20.73
N LEU A 327 -4.79 -5.72 -21.14
CA LEU A 327 -5.20 -5.57 -22.55
C LEU A 327 -5.62 -4.13 -22.90
N GLY A 328 -5.60 -3.23 -21.92
CA GLY A 328 -6.12 -1.86 -22.06
C GLY A 328 -7.54 -1.71 -21.50
N ALA A 329 -7.94 -0.46 -21.23
CA ALA A 329 -9.25 -0.11 -20.66
C ALA A 329 -9.68 -0.88 -19.39
N GLY A 330 -8.71 -1.42 -18.63
CA GLY A 330 -8.95 -2.19 -17.41
C GLY A 330 -9.25 -3.68 -17.62
N TYR A 331 -9.25 -4.16 -18.87
CA TYR A 331 -9.41 -5.58 -19.19
C TYR A 331 -8.11 -6.35 -19.01
N THR A 332 -8.24 -7.61 -18.62
CA THR A 332 -7.13 -8.55 -18.44
C THR A 332 -7.30 -9.80 -19.28
N SER A 333 -6.20 -10.45 -19.63
CA SER A 333 -6.20 -11.80 -20.19
C SER A 333 -6.70 -12.83 -19.16
N PRO A 334 -6.99 -14.06 -19.56
CA PRO A 334 -7.06 -15.18 -18.63
C PRO A 334 -5.75 -15.34 -17.84
N ASN A 335 -5.83 -16.11 -16.75
CA ASN A 335 -4.69 -16.43 -15.88
C ASN A 335 -3.51 -17.02 -16.68
N LEU A 336 -2.34 -16.41 -16.53
CA LEU A 336 -1.07 -16.82 -17.13
C LEU A 336 -0.19 -17.62 -16.16
N THR A 337 -0.52 -17.66 -14.87
CA THR A 337 0.26 -18.44 -13.89
C THR A 337 0.23 -19.92 -14.27
N SER A 338 1.39 -20.57 -14.21
CA SER A 338 1.50 -22.01 -14.44
C SER A 338 0.69 -22.79 -13.40
N PRO A 339 -0.18 -23.73 -13.81
CA PRO A 339 -0.90 -24.59 -12.87
C PRO A 339 0.03 -25.56 -12.12
N ALA A 340 1.24 -25.79 -12.63
CA ALA A 340 2.25 -26.66 -12.02
C ALA A 340 3.17 -25.91 -11.04
N GLU A 341 2.99 -24.60 -10.85
CA GLU A 341 3.83 -23.88 -9.91
C GLU A 341 3.60 -24.34 -8.46
N LEU A 342 4.70 -24.65 -7.77
CA LEU A 342 4.66 -25.03 -6.38
C LEU A 342 4.49 -23.80 -5.47
N PRO A 343 3.66 -23.92 -4.41
CA PRO A 343 3.54 -22.93 -3.34
C PRO A 343 4.89 -22.44 -2.82
N CYS A 344 5.09 -21.13 -2.81
CA CYS A 344 6.21 -20.52 -2.10
C CYS A 344 5.80 -19.91 -0.76
N LEU A 345 4.56 -19.46 -0.63
CA LEU A 345 3.97 -19.02 0.63
C LEU A 345 3.33 -20.23 1.32
N PHE A 346 3.36 -20.25 2.65
CA PHE A 346 2.81 -21.36 3.43
C PHE A 346 1.90 -20.81 4.53
N ASP A 347 0.84 -21.56 4.80
CA ASP A 347 0.07 -21.41 6.03
C ASP A 347 0.87 -22.04 7.17
N ASP A 348 0.96 -21.36 8.30
CA ASP A 348 1.53 -21.92 9.52
C ASP A 348 0.35 -22.38 10.40
N PRO A 349 0.17 -23.71 10.59
CA PRO A 349 -0.89 -24.23 11.45
C PRO A 349 -0.84 -23.69 12.88
N GLY A 350 0.34 -23.33 13.38
CA GLY A 350 0.54 -22.73 14.69
C GLY A 350 0.02 -21.30 14.81
N LEU A 351 -0.28 -20.63 13.69
CA LEU A 351 -0.85 -19.28 13.66
C LEU A 351 -2.36 -19.27 13.50
N ILE A 352 -3.00 -20.44 13.43
CA ILE A 352 -4.47 -20.55 13.39
C ILE A 352 -5.01 -20.27 14.79
N THR A 353 -5.81 -19.22 14.91
CA THR A 353 -6.43 -18.82 16.18
C THR A 353 -7.93 -19.10 16.15
N THR A 354 -8.58 -19.40 17.28
CA THR A 354 -10.03 -19.67 17.33
C THR A 354 -10.75 -18.50 17.97
N GLY A 355 -11.35 -17.60 17.19
CA GLY A 355 -11.94 -16.37 17.69
C GLY A 355 -13.04 -16.57 18.74
N ILE A 356 -13.42 -15.45 19.38
CA ILE A 356 -14.50 -15.42 20.39
C ILE A 356 -15.83 -15.94 19.81
N ASP A 357 -16.03 -15.83 18.50
CA ASP A 357 -17.17 -16.39 17.75
C ASP A 357 -17.06 -17.90 17.50
N GLY A 358 -16.04 -18.56 18.03
CA GLY A 358 -15.73 -19.97 17.84
C GLY A 358 -15.12 -20.31 16.48
N LYS A 359 -14.84 -19.31 15.61
CA LYS A 359 -14.32 -19.56 14.27
C LYS A 359 -12.81 -19.56 14.23
N LYS A 360 -12.25 -20.43 13.39
CA LYS A 360 -10.82 -20.40 13.10
C LYS A 360 -10.49 -19.22 12.20
N HIS A 361 -9.53 -18.42 12.62
CA HIS A 361 -8.95 -17.31 11.89
C HIS A 361 -7.52 -17.66 11.49
N THR A 362 -7.27 -17.68 10.19
CA THR A 362 -5.94 -17.87 9.62
C THR A 362 -5.39 -16.51 9.18
N PRO A 363 -4.08 -16.25 9.34
CA PRO A 363 -3.46 -15.09 8.74
C PRO A 363 -3.64 -15.10 7.22
N THR A 364 -3.81 -13.93 6.62
CA THR A 364 -4.03 -13.78 5.18
C THR A 364 -2.89 -13.03 4.53
N TRP A 365 -2.50 -13.46 3.33
CA TRP A 365 -1.47 -12.80 2.54
C TRP A 365 -2.08 -11.70 1.67
N HIS A 366 -1.40 -10.56 1.61
CA HIS A 366 -1.84 -9.40 0.84
C HIS A 366 -0.65 -8.78 0.12
N GLN A 367 -0.83 -8.36 -1.12
CA GLN A 367 0.14 -7.47 -1.74
C GLN A 367 0.03 -6.09 -1.09
N SER A 368 1.17 -5.44 -0.86
CA SER A 368 1.23 -4.21 -0.08
C SER A 368 1.72 -3.03 -0.92
N THR A 369 2.77 -3.21 -1.71
CA THR A 369 3.36 -2.14 -2.55
C THR A 369 3.18 -2.41 -4.04
N ASN A 370 3.51 -1.42 -4.87
CA ASN A 370 3.87 -1.64 -6.28
C ASN A 370 5.12 -2.54 -6.41
N SER A 371 5.38 -3.02 -7.62
CA SER A 371 6.61 -3.74 -7.95
C SER A 371 7.68 -2.80 -8.50
N LEU A 372 8.94 -3.04 -8.14
CA LEU A 372 10.12 -2.40 -8.71
C LEU A 372 10.90 -3.41 -9.55
N THR A 373 11.51 -2.95 -10.63
CA THR A 373 12.47 -3.74 -11.40
C THR A 373 13.84 -3.59 -10.76
N LEU A 374 14.44 -4.69 -10.32
CA LEU A 374 15.78 -4.73 -9.75
C LEU A 374 16.72 -5.55 -10.64
N VAL A 375 17.80 -4.92 -11.09
CA VAL A 375 18.93 -5.58 -11.71
C VAL A 375 19.89 -6.03 -10.62
N LEU A 376 20.21 -7.32 -10.58
CA LEU A 376 20.98 -7.98 -9.54
C LEU A 376 22.51 -7.75 -9.65
N CYS A 377 22.93 -6.59 -10.14
CA CYS A 377 24.31 -6.12 -10.14
C CYS A 377 24.39 -4.73 -9.50
N ARG A 378 25.61 -4.19 -9.36
CA ARG A 378 25.78 -2.78 -8.96
C ARG A 378 25.71 -1.90 -10.19
N ARG A 379 25.18 -0.68 -10.05
CA ARG A 379 25.07 0.31 -11.13
C ARG A 379 26.43 0.67 -11.74
N ARG A 380 27.50 0.63 -10.95
CA ARG A 380 28.87 0.97 -11.39
C ARG A 380 29.60 -0.15 -12.12
N ASP A 381 29.07 -1.37 -12.11
CA ASP A 381 29.70 -2.50 -12.77
C ASP A 381 29.36 -2.39 -14.29
N SER A 382 30.17 -1.59 -15.02
CA SER A 382 29.92 -1.09 -16.39
C SER A 382 29.78 -2.15 -17.49
N ASP A 383 30.11 -3.40 -17.20
CA ASP A 383 30.12 -4.48 -18.18
C ASP A 383 28.77 -5.23 -18.25
N TYR A 384 27.81 -4.89 -17.39
CA TYR A 384 26.55 -5.61 -17.27
C TYR A 384 25.38 -4.86 -17.92
N VAL A 385 24.92 -5.40 -19.04
CA VAL A 385 23.63 -5.04 -19.64
C VAL A 385 22.53 -5.72 -18.83
N SER A 386 21.44 -5.00 -18.54
CA SER A 386 20.23 -5.60 -17.95
C SER A 386 19.73 -6.71 -18.86
N GLY A 387 19.60 -7.91 -18.31
CA GLY A 387 19.17 -9.11 -19.01
C GLY A 387 18.17 -9.89 -18.19
N VAL A 388 17.58 -10.91 -18.80
CA VAL A 388 16.57 -11.76 -18.17
C VAL A 388 17.17 -12.65 -17.07
N GLU A 389 18.47 -12.90 -17.15
CA GLU A 389 19.29 -13.72 -16.27
C GLU A 389 19.81 -12.98 -15.03
N ASN A 390 19.59 -11.66 -14.94
CA ASN A 390 19.99 -10.85 -13.79
C ASN A 390 18.92 -9.86 -13.34
N THR A 391 17.68 -9.94 -13.84
CA THR A 391 16.61 -9.00 -13.49
C THR A 391 15.46 -9.68 -12.79
N VAL A 392 14.95 -9.05 -11.73
CA VAL A 392 13.81 -9.52 -10.94
C VAL A 392 12.83 -8.38 -10.69
N PHE A 393 11.57 -8.71 -10.43
CA PHE A 393 10.65 -7.77 -9.78
C PHE A 393 10.70 -7.96 -8.28
N VAL A 394 10.72 -6.86 -7.53
CA VAL A 394 10.67 -6.88 -6.07
C VAL A 394 9.50 -6.05 -5.56
N ALA A 395 8.83 -6.55 -4.51
CA ALA A 395 7.75 -5.82 -3.84
C ALA A 395 7.63 -6.31 -2.40
N VAL A 396 6.90 -5.54 -1.60
CA VAL A 396 6.52 -5.91 -0.25
C VAL A 396 5.13 -6.54 -0.27
N VAL A 397 5.00 -7.66 0.44
CA VAL A 397 3.73 -8.31 0.75
C VAL A 397 3.58 -8.35 2.27
N HIS A 398 2.33 -8.44 2.73
CA HIS A 398 2.05 -8.63 4.14
C HIS A 398 1.42 -9.96 4.44
N ARG A 399 1.78 -10.52 5.59
CA ARG A 399 0.94 -11.48 6.29
C ARG A 399 0.15 -10.73 7.37
N LYS A 400 -1.15 -10.57 7.14
CA LYS A 400 -2.08 -9.90 8.05
C LYS A 400 -2.63 -10.90 9.05
N HIS A 401 -2.48 -10.60 10.34
CA HIS A 401 -3.09 -11.38 11.40
C HIS A 401 -4.43 -10.76 11.79
N LEU A 402 -5.43 -11.62 11.97
CA LEU A 402 -6.78 -11.20 12.38
C LEU A 402 -6.86 -11.05 13.89
N ASN A 403 -7.70 -10.12 14.32
CA ASN A 403 -8.01 -9.90 15.73
C ASN A 403 -9.05 -10.93 16.21
N ALA A 404 -8.60 -12.15 16.53
CA ALA A 404 -9.47 -13.22 17.01
C ALA A 404 -9.92 -13.06 18.48
N TYR A 405 -9.19 -12.26 19.30
CA TYR A 405 -9.36 -12.21 20.76
C TYR A 405 -9.24 -10.81 21.39
N GLY A 406 -9.47 -9.74 20.65
CA GLY A 406 -9.11 -8.38 21.08
C GLY A 406 -7.60 -8.08 21.00
N LEU A 407 -6.81 -8.96 20.38
CA LEU A 407 -5.39 -8.72 20.10
C LEU A 407 -5.23 -7.63 19.03
N PRO A 408 -4.16 -6.82 19.09
CA PRO A 408 -3.91 -5.83 18.05
C PRO A 408 -3.86 -6.50 16.68
N LEU A 409 -4.55 -5.91 15.69
CA LEU A 409 -4.26 -6.22 14.29
C LEU A 409 -2.75 -6.03 14.09
N ARG A 410 -2.13 -6.89 13.29
CA ARG A 410 -0.72 -6.71 12.91
C ARG A 410 -0.49 -7.14 11.46
N TYR A 411 0.44 -6.46 10.82
CA TYR A 411 0.96 -6.85 9.52
C TYR A 411 2.43 -7.23 9.70
N GLU A 412 2.79 -8.39 9.18
CA GLU A 412 4.19 -8.76 9.05
C GLU A 412 4.66 -8.46 7.64
N ARG A 413 5.79 -7.76 7.52
CA ARG A 413 6.37 -7.33 6.26
C ARG A 413 7.30 -8.38 5.69
N TYR A 414 7.00 -8.88 4.50
CA TYR A 414 7.88 -9.76 3.73
C TYR A 414 8.25 -9.11 2.40
N VAL A 415 9.46 -9.36 1.96
CA VAL A 415 9.94 -8.94 0.63
C VAL A 415 9.94 -10.15 -0.27
N VAL A 416 9.42 -9.98 -1.49
CA VAL A 416 9.31 -11.05 -2.48
C VAL A 416 10.06 -10.65 -3.73
N ALA A 417 10.78 -11.61 -4.31
CA ALA A 417 11.41 -11.50 -5.62
C ALA A 417 10.70 -12.42 -6.61
N TRP A 418 10.23 -11.87 -7.72
CA TRP A 418 9.66 -12.60 -8.86
C TRP A 418 10.61 -12.53 -10.05
N SER A 419 10.52 -13.53 -10.93
CA SER A 419 11.14 -13.47 -12.26
C SER A 419 10.66 -12.23 -12.99
N ALA A 420 11.56 -11.56 -13.71
CA ALA A 420 11.18 -10.47 -14.61
C ALA A 420 10.53 -10.97 -15.91
N GLN A 421 10.51 -12.28 -16.15
CA GLN A 421 9.87 -12.89 -17.31
C GLN A 421 8.50 -13.48 -16.96
N PRO A 422 7.48 -13.32 -17.83
CA PRO A 422 6.24 -14.10 -17.73
C PRO A 422 6.54 -15.61 -17.68
N PRO A 423 5.86 -16.39 -16.82
CA PRO A 423 4.69 -16.05 -16.00
C PRO A 423 5.03 -15.54 -14.58
N PHE A 424 6.19 -14.89 -14.42
CA PHE A 424 6.64 -14.19 -13.21
C PHE A 424 6.78 -15.11 -11.99
N ASP A 425 7.47 -16.24 -12.17
CA ASP A 425 7.72 -17.22 -11.11
C ASP A 425 8.23 -16.55 -9.83
N MET A 426 7.61 -16.85 -8.69
CA MET A 426 8.12 -16.38 -7.41
C MET A 426 9.46 -17.08 -7.15
N LEU A 427 10.55 -16.33 -7.05
CA LEU A 427 11.90 -16.89 -6.92
C LEU A 427 12.29 -17.06 -5.46
N GLY A 428 11.92 -16.09 -4.63
CA GLY A 428 12.19 -16.12 -3.20
C GLY A 428 11.33 -15.13 -2.42
N VAL A 429 11.23 -15.41 -1.12
CA VAL A 429 10.53 -14.59 -0.13
C VAL A 429 11.48 -14.43 1.06
N SER A 430 11.50 -13.27 1.71
CA SER A 430 12.31 -13.08 2.92
C SER A 430 12.03 -14.20 3.92
N LYS A 431 13.09 -14.79 4.47
CA LYS A 431 12.98 -15.93 5.39
C LYS A 431 12.26 -15.55 6.69
N HIS A 432 12.39 -14.28 7.07
CA HIS A 432 11.82 -13.68 8.26
C HIS A 432 11.08 -12.39 7.88
N PRO A 433 10.06 -11.99 8.65
CA PRO A 433 9.44 -10.68 8.51
C PRO A 433 10.40 -9.57 8.95
N ILE A 434 10.24 -8.38 8.38
CA ILE A 434 11.20 -7.27 8.51
C ILE A 434 10.63 -6.17 9.41
N LEU A 435 11.43 -5.73 10.38
CA LEU A 435 11.24 -4.49 11.14
C LEU A 435 12.36 -3.48 10.87
N PHE A 436 12.05 -2.20 11.03
CA PHE A 436 13.02 -1.10 11.05
C PHE A 436 13.46 -0.78 12.49
N THR A 437 14.51 0.02 12.66
CA THR A 437 15.19 0.22 13.96
C THR A 437 14.25 0.64 15.10
N ASN A 438 13.34 1.58 14.83
CA ASN A 438 12.40 2.16 15.79
C ASN A 438 10.97 1.61 15.66
N GLU A 439 10.80 0.47 15.00
CA GLU A 439 9.51 -0.20 14.78
C GLU A 439 9.29 -1.33 15.79
N THR A 440 8.05 -1.55 16.22
CA THR A 440 7.70 -2.68 17.10
C THR A 440 6.73 -3.63 16.43
N ALA A 441 6.89 -4.92 16.70
CA ALA A 441 5.89 -5.91 16.41
C ALA A 441 4.77 -5.80 17.47
N ALA A 442 3.59 -5.37 17.02
CA ALA A 442 2.39 -5.32 17.84
C ALA A 442 2.06 -6.70 18.45
N GLY A 443 1.75 -6.70 19.75
CA GLY A 443 1.41 -7.92 20.51
C GLY A 443 2.57 -8.52 21.30
N TRP A 444 3.78 -7.96 21.21
CA TRP A 444 4.93 -8.33 22.05
C TRP A 444 5.33 -7.19 22.98
N THR A 445 5.93 -7.54 24.11
CA THR A 445 6.49 -6.57 25.06
C THR A 445 7.71 -5.84 24.49
N ALA A 446 8.12 -4.74 25.11
CA ALA A 446 9.36 -4.04 24.74
C ALA A 446 10.59 -4.95 24.89
N ARG A 447 10.68 -5.75 25.96
CA ARG A 447 11.81 -6.70 26.12
C ARG A 447 11.84 -7.74 25.00
N GLU A 448 10.70 -8.28 24.63
CA GLU A 448 10.61 -9.26 23.53
C GLU A 448 10.95 -8.66 22.17
N ASN A 449 10.53 -7.42 21.90
CA ASN A 449 10.81 -6.74 20.63
C ASN A 449 12.29 -6.42 20.41
N TRP A 450 13.06 -6.21 21.47
CA TRP A 450 14.48 -5.87 21.37
C TRP A 450 15.41 -7.03 21.68
N ASP A 451 14.97 -8.05 22.44
CA ASP A 451 15.81 -9.17 22.91
C ASP A 451 17.04 -8.67 23.71
N ASP A 452 17.40 -9.33 24.81
CA ASP A 452 18.47 -8.88 25.71
C ASP A 452 19.87 -8.85 25.02
N SER A 453 19.96 -9.35 23.79
CA SER A 453 21.15 -9.38 22.92
C SER A 453 21.46 -8.06 22.19
N HIS A 454 20.51 -7.13 22.11
CA HIS A 454 20.70 -5.86 21.39
C HIS A 454 21.09 -4.67 22.29
N GLY A 455 21.38 -4.91 23.58
CA GLY A 455 21.49 -3.83 24.56
C GLY A 455 20.14 -3.15 24.77
N GLU A 456 20.04 -2.27 25.75
CA GLU A 456 18.81 -1.50 26.02
C GLU A 456 18.22 -0.92 24.72
N ALA A 457 16.89 -0.86 24.63
CA ALA A 457 16.22 -0.19 23.51
C ALA A 457 16.95 1.14 23.21
N PRO A 458 17.20 1.50 21.93
CA PRO A 458 18.02 2.66 21.56
C PRO A 458 17.47 4.01 22.08
N PHE A 459 16.32 3.98 22.75
CA PHE A 459 15.71 5.07 23.48
C PHE A 459 15.52 4.61 24.93
N GLY A 460 16.43 5.04 25.83
CA GLY A 460 16.43 4.64 27.23
C GLY A 460 15.09 4.87 27.94
N ASN A 461 14.76 3.98 28.89
CA ASN A 461 13.65 4.07 29.85
C ASN A 461 12.29 4.53 29.31
N TYR A 462 11.73 3.80 28.33
CA TYR A 462 10.28 3.87 28.07
C TYR A 462 9.53 2.86 28.94
N THR A 463 8.97 3.35 30.05
CA THR A 463 7.93 2.63 30.79
C THR A 463 6.68 2.57 29.91
N LEU A 464 6.25 1.35 29.56
CA LEU A 464 4.89 1.09 29.13
C LEU A 464 3.96 1.64 30.22
N GLY A 465 3.28 2.75 29.93
CA GLY A 465 2.23 3.31 30.78
C GLY A 465 1.02 2.40 30.83
N ILE A 466 1.18 1.22 31.45
CA ILE A 466 0.08 0.39 31.93
C ILE A 466 0.17 0.47 33.45
N ASN A 467 -0.38 1.54 34.03
CA ASN A 467 -0.99 1.49 35.36
C ASN A 467 -1.88 2.71 35.60
N GLY A 468 -3.07 2.43 36.10
CA GLY A 468 -4.10 3.42 36.43
C GLY A 468 -3.68 4.38 37.54
N ASN A 469 -4.39 5.51 37.58
CA ASN A 469 -4.31 6.56 38.59
C ASN A 469 -2.94 7.23 38.75
N SER A 470 -2.69 8.27 37.96
CA SER A 470 -2.17 9.53 38.52
C SER A 470 -2.40 10.70 37.56
N THR A 471 -3.05 11.71 38.10
CA THR A 471 -3.17 13.04 37.51
C THR A 471 -1.80 13.74 37.53
N SER A 472 -1.07 13.72 36.43
CA SER A 472 -0.10 14.79 36.15
C SER A 472 0.11 14.94 34.64
N ARG A 473 -0.31 16.09 34.12
CA ARG A 473 0.06 16.58 32.79
C ARG A 473 1.54 16.97 32.85
N ARG A 474 2.39 16.27 32.10
CA ARG A 474 3.63 16.84 31.60
C ARG A 474 3.78 16.47 30.13
N ARG A 475 3.76 17.49 29.27
CA ARG A 475 4.20 17.43 27.87
C ARG A 475 5.69 17.09 27.91
N GLU A 476 6.06 15.86 27.58
CA GLU A 476 7.43 15.50 27.20
C GLU A 476 7.41 15.11 25.72
N SER A 477 7.75 16.10 24.91
CA SER A 477 8.09 16.03 23.51
C SER A 477 9.51 15.49 23.35
N GLY A 478 9.71 14.49 22.50
CA GLY A 478 11.03 14.16 21.96
C GLY A 478 11.36 12.67 21.96
N MET A 479 10.92 11.98 20.90
CA MET A 479 11.62 10.80 20.40
C MET A 479 11.74 9.58 21.33
N GLY A 480 10.63 9.07 21.83
CA GLY A 480 10.63 7.64 22.20
C GLY A 480 9.35 7.00 22.73
N GLU A 481 8.18 7.65 22.66
CA GLU A 481 6.98 6.83 22.59
C GLU A 481 7.17 5.84 21.43
N MET A 482 6.88 4.56 21.66
CA MET A 482 6.84 3.49 20.64
C MET A 482 5.78 3.85 19.59
N TRP A 483 6.11 4.81 18.74
CA TRP A 483 5.15 5.49 17.88
C TRP A 483 4.73 4.61 16.69
N ALA A 484 5.57 3.64 16.32
CA ALA A 484 5.36 2.72 15.21
C ALA A 484 5.06 1.28 15.71
N SER A 485 3.92 1.10 16.39
CA SER A 485 3.50 -0.20 16.96
C SER A 485 2.54 -0.99 16.08
N PHE A 486 1.68 -0.31 15.32
CA PHE A 486 0.92 -0.90 14.22
C PHE A 486 1.35 -0.23 12.92
N THR A 487 2.14 -0.95 12.14
CA THR A 487 2.66 -0.45 10.87
C THR A 487 2.23 -1.33 9.73
N TYR A 488 2.09 -0.71 8.56
CA TYR A 488 1.95 -1.41 7.31
C TYR A 488 2.61 -0.60 6.22
N THR A 489 3.18 -1.30 5.26
CA THR A 489 3.80 -0.69 4.07
C THR A 489 2.76 -0.43 3.00
N VAL A 490 2.84 0.72 2.35
CA VAL A 490 1.85 1.13 1.34
C VAL A 490 2.48 1.44 -0.02
N SER A 491 3.76 1.80 -0.05
CA SER A 491 4.47 2.09 -1.29
C SER A 491 5.96 1.76 -1.18
N ILE A 492 6.59 1.55 -2.34
CA ILE A 492 8.04 1.45 -2.47
C ILE A 492 8.46 2.14 -3.78
N ALA A 493 9.49 2.99 -3.71
CA ALA A 493 10.03 3.68 -4.88
C ALA A 493 11.56 3.71 -4.81
N TRP A 494 12.23 3.75 -5.95
CA TRP A 494 13.66 4.07 -5.98
C TRP A 494 13.88 5.46 -5.41
N ALA A 495 14.85 5.59 -4.50
CA ALA A 495 15.20 6.86 -3.89
C ALA A 495 15.63 7.84 -4.98
N TRP A 496 15.27 9.12 -4.79
CA TRP A 496 15.62 10.15 -5.75
C TRP A 496 17.14 10.40 -5.71
N ASP A 497 17.82 10.29 -6.86
CA ASP A 497 19.24 10.61 -6.99
C ASP A 497 19.49 11.38 -8.30
N VAL A 498 19.91 12.64 -8.16
CA VAL A 498 20.22 13.51 -9.30
C VAL A 498 21.51 13.13 -10.02
N ARG A 499 22.47 12.44 -9.37
CA ARG A 499 23.74 12.04 -9.99
C ARG A 499 23.53 11.01 -11.08
N ASN A 500 22.60 10.09 -10.86
CA ASN A 500 22.34 8.99 -11.77
C ASN A 500 21.56 9.44 -13.02
N ARG A 501 20.98 10.67 -13.00
CA ARG A 501 20.20 11.26 -14.10
C ARG A 501 19.23 10.27 -14.77
N VAL A 502 18.57 9.46 -13.94
CA VAL A 502 17.68 8.38 -14.41
C VAL A 502 16.52 8.97 -15.19
N GLU A 503 16.37 8.52 -16.44
CA GLU A 503 15.26 8.89 -17.32
C GLU A 503 13.93 8.31 -16.84
N VAL A 504 12.83 8.95 -17.23
CA VAL A 504 11.48 8.59 -16.76
C VAL A 504 11.11 7.13 -17.07
N LYS A 505 11.49 6.62 -18.25
CA LYS A 505 11.27 5.21 -18.63
C LYS A 505 11.98 4.20 -17.70
N ASP A 506 13.06 4.63 -17.05
CA ASP A 506 13.91 3.80 -16.19
C ASP A 506 13.65 4.09 -14.70
N LYS A 507 12.67 4.95 -14.36
CA LYS A 507 12.35 5.29 -12.96
C LYS A 507 11.79 4.13 -12.14
N ASN A 508 11.36 3.05 -12.79
CA ASN A 508 10.99 1.81 -12.13
C ASN A 508 12.16 0.81 -12.02
N VAL A 509 13.36 1.14 -12.53
CA VAL A 509 14.53 0.26 -12.63
C VAL A 509 15.66 0.74 -11.71
N GLY A 510 16.18 -0.18 -10.89
CA GLY A 510 17.32 0.08 -10.02
C GLY A 510 18.25 -1.13 -9.89
N TYR A 511 19.32 -0.93 -9.12
CA TYR A 511 20.45 -1.84 -8.96
C TYR A 511 20.69 -2.15 -7.48
N LEU A 512 21.46 -3.17 -7.15
CA LEU A 512 21.64 -3.63 -5.75
C LEU A 512 22.26 -2.57 -4.82
N ASP A 513 23.06 -1.65 -5.36
CA ASP A 513 23.66 -0.55 -4.62
C ASP A 513 22.79 0.72 -4.55
N ASP A 514 21.62 0.72 -5.22
CA ASP A 514 20.64 1.78 -5.09
C ASP A 514 19.87 1.67 -3.76
N LYS A 515 19.27 2.80 -3.36
CA LYS A 515 18.37 2.88 -2.21
C LYS A 515 16.91 2.94 -2.67
N VAL A 516 16.02 2.49 -1.80
CA VAL A 516 14.57 2.66 -1.95
C VAL A 516 14.01 3.47 -0.81
N VAL A 517 12.95 4.23 -1.10
CA VAL A 517 12.09 4.87 -0.11
C VAL A 517 10.83 4.01 0.04
N VAL A 518 10.54 3.62 1.27
CA VAL A 518 9.40 2.76 1.62
C VAL A 518 8.42 3.59 2.44
N GLY A 519 7.18 3.75 1.95
CA GLY A 519 6.11 4.46 2.65
C GLY A 519 5.42 3.58 3.71
N ILE A 520 5.29 4.09 4.93
CA ILE A 520 4.79 3.38 6.11
C ILE A 520 3.56 4.10 6.67
N GLY A 521 2.42 3.41 6.73
CA GLY A 521 1.27 3.85 7.53
C GLY A 521 1.41 3.40 8.98
N ILE A 522 0.93 4.23 9.91
CA ILE A 522 1.13 4.05 11.35
C ILE A 522 -0.20 4.23 12.07
N ALA A 523 -0.68 3.17 12.72
CA ALA A 523 -1.87 3.16 13.58
C ALA A 523 -3.15 3.73 12.94
N ASP A 524 -3.25 3.77 11.60
CA ASP A 524 -4.28 4.53 10.88
C ASP A 524 -4.46 5.95 11.47
N GLY A 525 -3.34 6.61 11.78
CA GLY A 525 -3.31 7.90 12.47
C GLY A 525 -2.04 8.71 12.22
N GLY A 526 -1.05 8.11 11.56
CA GLY A 526 0.19 8.75 11.18
C GLY A 526 0.83 8.09 9.97
N GLN A 527 1.94 8.68 9.57
CA GLN A 527 2.67 8.30 8.38
C GLN A 527 4.16 8.52 8.56
N GLY A 528 4.94 7.63 7.98
CA GLY A 528 6.39 7.68 7.97
C GLY A 528 6.96 7.11 6.70
N PHE A 529 8.27 7.24 6.55
CA PHE A 529 9.02 6.57 5.50
C PHE A 529 10.33 6.05 6.06
N VAL A 530 10.98 5.17 5.31
CA VAL A 530 12.35 4.76 5.56
C VAL A 530 13.10 4.74 4.23
N GLU A 531 14.36 5.18 4.28
CA GLU A 531 15.30 5.02 3.18
C GLU A 531 16.23 3.85 3.49
N VAL A 532 16.31 2.86 2.61
CA VAL A 532 17.07 1.62 2.84
C VAL A 532 17.80 1.17 1.57
N PRO A 533 19.08 0.74 1.63
CA PRO A 533 19.74 0.09 0.51
C PRO A 533 18.97 -1.17 0.08
N VAL A 534 18.67 -1.30 -1.20
CA VAL A 534 17.80 -2.40 -1.67
C VAL A 534 18.42 -3.78 -1.40
N LYS A 535 19.76 -3.91 -1.48
CA LYS A 535 20.48 -5.14 -1.12
C LYS A 535 20.19 -5.65 0.30
N GLU A 536 19.94 -4.75 1.24
CA GLU A 536 19.63 -5.12 2.64
C GLU A 536 18.17 -5.54 2.76
N LEU A 537 17.28 -4.84 2.03
CA LEU A 537 15.85 -5.16 2.00
C LEU A 537 15.57 -6.52 1.34
N VAL A 538 16.30 -6.85 0.28
CA VAL A 538 16.16 -8.11 -0.49
C VAL A 538 17.15 -9.19 -0.04
N GLY A 539 17.88 -8.98 1.06
CA GLY A 539 18.76 -9.99 1.65
C GLY A 539 17.98 -11.03 2.47
N CYS A 540 18.63 -12.14 2.83
CA CYS A 540 18.04 -13.22 3.63
C CYS A 540 16.76 -13.83 3.03
N LEU A 541 16.73 -14.01 1.71
CA LEU A 541 15.63 -14.70 1.04
C LEU A 541 15.71 -16.21 1.25
N ARG A 542 14.54 -16.84 1.35
CA ARG A 542 14.36 -18.27 1.14
C ARG A 542 13.94 -18.49 -0.31
N ALA A 543 14.67 -19.34 -1.01
CA ALA A 543 14.29 -19.75 -2.36
C ALA A 543 12.94 -20.52 -2.33
N CYS A 544 12.10 -20.25 -3.32
CA CYS A 544 10.88 -21.01 -3.55
C CYS A 544 11.20 -22.39 -4.12
N PRO A 545 10.32 -23.40 -4.00
CA PRO A 545 10.50 -24.68 -4.67
C PRO A 545 10.55 -24.53 -6.20
N VAL A 546 11.18 -25.49 -6.88
CA VAL A 546 11.15 -25.61 -8.36
C VAL A 546 10.11 -26.68 -8.69
N GLY A 547 9.14 -26.35 -9.53
CA GLY A 547 8.10 -27.27 -9.99
C GLY A 547 8.58 -28.20 -11.09
#